data_AF-X0YAD9-F1
#
_entry.id   AF-X0YAD9-F1
#
_cell.length_a   1.000
_cell.length_b   1.000
_cell.length_c   1.000
_cell.angle_alpha   90.00
_cell.angle_beta   90.00
_cell.angle_gamma   90.00
#
_symmetry.space_group_name_H-M   'P 1'
#
loop_
_entity.id
_entity.type
_entity.pdbx_description
1 polymer ?
#
loop_
_entity_poly.entity_id
_entity_poly.type
_entity_poly.pdbx_seq_one_letter_code
_entity_poly.pdbx_strand_id
1 'polypeptide(L)'
;CAACHGPEVGMTGPVEDINKTGATYEGAVSGRFGNRKPPTAAYAGRSPVFHLMDEEGNFMGGMFWDGRATGKSLGDPLAEQAMGPFLNPLEHNNPDEKSVVIKVRDSDYADLFE
;
A
#
# COMPACT_ATOMS: atom_id res chain seq x y z
N CYS A 1 -7.80 0.83 -1.89
CA CYS A 1 -7.30 1.67 -0.77
C CYS A 1 -8.26 1.67 0.42
N ALA A 2 -9.38 2.41 0.38
CA ALA A 2 -10.25 2.62 1.55
C ALA A 2 -10.89 1.34 2.14
N ALA A 3 -11.11 0.30 1.33
CA ALA A 3 -11.64 -0.99 1.82
C ALA A 3 -10.75 -1.64 2.90
N CYS A 4 -9.43 -1.43 2.85
CA CYS A 4 -8.46 -1.95 3.82
C CYS A 4 -7.90 -0.87 4.76
N HIS A 5 -8.17 0.40 4.47
CA HIS A 5 -7.67 1.57 5.17
C HIS A 5 -8.83 2.56 5.40
N GLY A 6 -9.69 2.25 6.36
CA GLY A 6 -10.90 3.03 6.66
C GLY A 6 -10.57 4.34 7.37
N PRO A 7 -11.00 5.52 6.86
CA PRO A 7 -10.70 6.81 7.49
C PRO A 7 -11.25 6.94 8.91
N GLU A 8 -12.38 6.30 9.21
CA GLU A 8 -13.07 6.31 10.50
C GLU A 8 -12.31 5.60 11.63
N VAL A 9 -11.32 4.77 11.30
CA VAL A 9 -10.45 4.06 12.26
C VAL A 9 -8.98 4.48 12.15
N GLY A 10 -8.70 5.66 11.59
CA GLY A 10 -7.32 6.12 11.42
C GLY A 10 -6.59 5.44 10.27
N MET A 11 -7.27 5.21 9.15
CA MET A 11 -6.69 4.69 7.89
C MET A 11 -6.03 3.31 8.03
N THR A 12 -6.59 2.44 8.87
CA THR A 12 -6.21 1.01 8.99
C THR A 12 -7.46 0.14 8.77
N GLY A 13 -7.34 -1.17 8.99
CA GLY A 13 -8.44 -2.10 8.80
C GLY A 13 -9.70 -1.71 9.60
N PRO A 14 -10.83 -1.38 8.94
CA PRO A 14 -12.04 -0.90 9.62
C PRO A 14 -12.96 -1.99 10.19
N VAL A 15 -12.75 -3.26 9.81
CA VAL A 15 -13.64 -4.37 10.18
C VAL A 15 -13.16 -5.03 11.47
N GLU A 16 -13.92 -4.85 12.54
CA GLU A 16 -13.59 -5.36 13.89
C GLU A 16 -13.42 -6.88 13.91
N ASP A 17 -14.32 -7.64 13.29
CA ASP A 17 -14.28 -9.11 13.30
C ASP A 17 -13.05 -9.67 12.57
N ILE A 18 -12.63 -9.02 11.47
CA ILE A 18 -11.36 -9.34 10.80
C ILE A 18 -10.19 -9.05 11.73
N ASN A 19 -10.20 -7.89 12.40
CA ASN A 19 -9.13 -7.47 13.30
C ASN A 19 -9.00 -8.35 14.56
N LYS A 20 -10.10 -8.93 15.05
CA LYS A 20 -10.12 -9.85 16.19
C LYS A 20 -9.59 -11.25 15.85
N THR A 21 -9.47 -11.59 14.57
CA THR A 21 -9.10 -12.92 14.10
C THR A 21 -7.73 -12.90 13.41
N GLY A 22 -7.68 -13.08 12.09
CA GLY A 22 -6.44 -13.13 11.31
C GLY A 22 -5.84 -11.75 11.03
N ALA A 23 -6.64 -10.68 11.17
CA ALA A 23 -6.30 -9.28 10.88
C ALA A 23 -5.82 -8.99 9.44
N THR A 24 -5.87 -9.97 8.53
CA THR A 24 -5.59 -9.79 7.11
C THR A 24 -6.89 -9.56 6.35
N TYR A 25 -6.83 -8.72 5.32
CA TYR A 25 -8.00 -8.29 4.57
C TYR A 25 -8.13 -9.06 3.27
N GLU A 26 -9.37 -9.33 2.88
CA GLU A 26 -9.70 -9.94 1.60
C GLU A 26 -9.38 -8.92 0.48
N GLY A 27 -8.78 -9.41 -0.61
CA GLY A 27 -8.52 -8.64 -1.81
C GLY A 27 -9.75 -8.52 -2.71
N ALA A 28 -9.53 -8.06 -3.94
CA ALA A 28 -10.56 -7.88 -4.95
C ALA A 28 -11.15 -9.21 -5.48
N VAL A 29 -10.50 -10.34 -5.22
CA VAL A 29 -10.97 -11.67 -5.60
C VAL A 29 -11.38 -12.43 -4.34
N SER A 30 -12.64 -12.86 -4.29
CA SER A 30 -13.16 -13.55 -3.13
C SER A 30 -12.36 -14.82 -2.79
N GLY A 31 -12.11 -15.04 -1.51
CA GLY A 31 -11.28 -16.10 -0.96
C GLY A 31 -9.78 -15.82 -0.96
N ARG A 32 -9.32 -14.68 -1.50
CA ARG A 32 -7.89 -14.30 -1.48
C ARG A 32 -7.64 -13.23 -0.43
N PHE A 33 -6.69 -13.49 0.46
CA PHE A 33 -6.32 -12.60 1.56
C PHE A 33 -4.85 -12.24 1.48
N GLY A 34 -4.52 -11.03 1.93
CA GLY A 34 -3.14 -10.65 2.18
C GLY A 34 -2.51 -11.46 3.32
N ASN A 35 -1.19 -11.34 3.47
CA ASN A 35 -0.42 -12.08 4.48
C ASN A 35 -0.08 -11.26 5.73
N ARG A 36 -0.48 -9.97 5.78
CA ARG A 36 -0.23 -9.05 6.89
C ARG A 36 -1.40 -8.10 7.07
N LYS A 37 -1.56 -7.59 8.29
CA LYS A 37 -2.52 -6.52 8.59
C LYS A 37 -2.16 -5.24 7.82
N PRO A 38 -3.12 -4.54 7.21
CA PRO A 38 -2.89 -3.20 6.66
C PRO A 38 -2.45 -2.24 7.78
N PRO A 39 -1.23 -1.65 7.74
CA PRO A 39 -0.83 -0.65 8.73
C PRO A 39 -1.71 0.61 8.62
N THR A 40 -1.67 1.50 9.60
CA THR A 40 -2.26 2.82 9.42
C THR A 40 -1.53 3.57 8.30
N ALA A 41 -2.27 4.21 7.40
CA ALA A 41 -1.70 5.16 6.44
C ALA A 41 -1.56 6.58 7.05
N ALA A 42 -2.14 6.83 8.23
CA ALA A 42 -1.97 8.09 8.92
C ALA A 42 -0.50 8.27 9.31
N TYR A 43 0.04 9.47 9.09
CA TYR A 43 1.44 9.83 9.31
C TYR A 43 2.49 9.07 8.48
N ALA A 44 2.08 8.11 7.65
CA ALA A 44 3.00 7.27 6.88
C ALA A 44 3.86 8.07 5.86
N GLY A 45 3.33 9.19 5.36
CA GLY A 45 4.08 10.11 4.49
C GLY A 45 5.27 10.82 5.17
N ARG A 46 5.51 10.61 6.47
CA ARG A 46 6.74 11.06 7.16
C ARG A 46 7.86 10.01 7.17
N SER A 47 7.63 8.81 6.63
CA SER A 47 8.67 7.80 6.55
C SER A 47 9.81 8.24 5.62
N PRO A 48 11.08 8.23 6.07
CA PRO A 48 12.20 8.61 5.22
C PRO A 48 12.50 7.53 4.18
N VAL A 49 13.21 7.89 3.10
CA VAL A 49 13.84 6.93 2.18
C VAL A 49 14.63 5.90 3.00
N PHE A 50 14.51 4.63 2.63
CA PHE A 50 15.16 3.53 3.33
C PHE A 50 16.69 3.66 3.24
N HIS A 51 17.34 3.76 4.40
CA HIS A 51 18.77 3.96 4.54
C HIS A 51 19.35 3.21 5.74
N LEU A 52 20.67 3.02 5.72
CA LEU A 52 21.41 2.61 6.90
C LEU A 52 21.49 3.80 7.84
N MET A 53 20.98 3.64 9.06
CA MET A 53 20.87 4.70 10.06
C MET A 53 22.19 4.93 10.80
N ASP A 54 22.95 3.87 11.05
CA ASP A 54 24.16 3.91 11.89
C ASP A 54 25.22 2.87 11.47
N GLU A 55 26.40 2.96 12.09
CA GLU A 55 27.55 2.10 11.80
C GLU A 55 27.36 0.67 12.36
N GLU A 56 26.42 0.49 13.28
CA GLU A 56 26.04 -0.80 13.88
C GLU A 56 25.18 -1.68 12.95
N GLY A 57 24.74 -1.15 11.80
CA GLY A 57 23.97 -1.93 10.82
C GLY A 57 22.46 -1.76 10.92
N ASN A 58 21.95 -0.79 11.70
CA ASN A 58 20.51 -0.58 11.83
C ASN A 58 19.95 0.16 10.62
N PHE A 59 18.78 -0.28 10.13
CA PHE A 59 18.09 0.34 9.00
C PHE A 59 16.89 1.16 9.46
N MET A 60 16.62 2.26 8.76
CA MET A 60 15.46 3.13 8.97
C MET A 60 14.78 3.47 7.65
N GLY A 61 13.46 3.66 7.71
CA GLY A 61 12.66 4.21 6.62
C GLY A 61 11.98 3.16 5.77
N GLY A 62 11.63 3.56 4.55
CA GLY A 62 10.86 2.74 3.63
C GLY A 62 9.39 2.61 4.05
N MET A 63 8.67 1.82 3.28
CA MET A 63 7.25 1.54 3.48
C MET A 63 6.97 0.05 3.36
N PHE A 64 5.77 -0.36 3.80
CA PHE A 64 5.41 -1.71 4.23
C PHE A 64 6.10 -2.14 5.53
N TRP A 65 5.57 -3.20 6.16
CA TRP A 65 6.11 -3.79 7.39
C TRP A 65 7.56 -4.24 7.30
N ASP A 66 8.09 -4.47 6.10
CA ASP A 66 9.46 -4.93 5.84
C ASP A 66 10.30 -3.90 5.09
N GLY A 67 9.82 -2.65 4.93
CA GLY A 67 10.57 -1.56 4.31
C GLY A 67 10.86 -1.73 2.82
N ARG A 68 10.26 -2.72 2.13
CA ARG A 68 10.61 -3.06 0.73
C ARG A 68 10.27 -1.99 -0.29
N ALA A 69 9.35 -1.08 0.01
CA ALA A 69 9.16 0.13 -0.77
C ALA A 69 10.14 1.18 -0.24
N THR A 70 11.31 1.22 -0.85
CA THR A 70 12.49 1.91 -0.27
C THR A 70 12.49 3.41 -0.48
N GLY A 71 11.76 3.93 -1.46
CA GLY A 71 11.83 5.31 -1.91
C GLY A 71 13.08 5.67 -2.72
N LYS A 72 13.93 4.71 -3.07
CA LYS A 72 15.19 4.97 -3.79
C LYS A 72 14.99 5.32 -5.26
N SER A 73 13.95 4.78 -5.90
CA SER A 73 13.63 5.01 -7.30
C SER A 73 12.85 6.31 -7.51
N LEU A 74 11.92 6.64 -6.61
CA LEU A 74 11.05 7.82 -6.74
C LEU A 74 11.42 8.97 -5.80
N GLY A 75 12.37 8.79 -4.89
CA GLY A 75 12.69 9.76 -3.82
C GLY A 75 11.63 9.81 -2.70
N ASP A 76 10.58 9.00 -2.80
CA ASP A 76 9.47 8.93 -1.85
C ASP A 76 9.03 7.47 -1.65
N PRO A 77 9.25 6.89 -0.46
CA PRO A 77 8.78 5.55 -0.11
C PRO A 77 7.27 5.35 -0.24
N LEU A 78 6.48 6.39 0.05
CA LEU A 78 5.02 6.31 -0.02
C LEU A 78 4.56 6.23 -1.48
N ALA A 79 5.19 6.99 -2.37
CA ALA A 79 4.95 6.89 -3.80
C ALA A 79 5.29 5.49 -4.34
N GLU A 80 6.41 4.90 -3.91
CA GLU A 80 6.76 3.51 -4.27
C GLU A 80 5.77 2.49 -3.70
N GLN A 81 5.34 2.68 -2.45
CA GLN A 81 4.36 1.80 -1.82
C GLN A 81 3.04 1.81 -2.57
N ALA A 82 2.60 2.97 -3.06
CA ALA A 82 1.34 3.13 -3.78
C ALA A 82 1.26 2.29 -5.06
N MET A 83 2.39 1.92 -5.67
CA MET A 83 2.43 1.06 -6.85
C MET A 83 2.09 -0.41 -6.53
N GLY A 84 2.44 -0.88 -5.33
CA GLY A 84 2.36 -2.31 -4.97
C GLY A 84 0.94 -2.89 -4.99
N PRO A 85 -0.03 -2.32 -4.25
CA PRO A 85 -1.35 -2.91 -4.11
C PRO A 85 -2.11 -3.10 -5.42
N PHE A 86 -1.86 -2.25 -6.43
CA PHE A 86 -2.52 -2.36 -7.73
C PHE A 86 -2.27 -3.71 -8.40
N LEU A 87 -1.04 -4.21 -8.36
CA LEU A 87 -0.62 -5.41 -9.09
C LEU A 87 -0.63 -6.68 -8.23
N ASN A 88 -0.75 -6.53 -6.91
CA ASN A 88 -0.72 -7.67 -6.01
C ASN A 88 -1.99 -8.54 -6.18
N PRO A 89 -1.87 -9.84 -6.52
CA PRO A 89 -3.01 -10.73 -6.78
C PRO A 89 -3.84 -11.07 -5.54
N LEU A 90 -3.33 -10.73 -4.34
CA LEU A 90 -4.01 -10.86 -3.05
C LEU A 90 -4.66 -9.54 -2.59
N GLU A 91 -4.49 -8.44 -3.34
CA GLU A 91 -5.03 -7.11 -3.02
C GLU A 91 -5.89 -6.60 -4.19
N HIS A 92 -5.45 -5.61 -4.98
CA HIS A 92 -6.30 -5.07 -6.06
C HIS A 92 -6.32 -5.92 -7.33
N ASN A 93 -5.34 -6.83 -7.52
CA ASN A 93 -5.30 -7.84 -8.58
C ASN A 93 -5.51 -7.28 -10.01
N ASN A 94 -4.85 -6.17 -10.36
CA ASN A 94 -4.71 -5.79 -11.77
C ASN A 94 -3.65 -6.69 -12.43
N PRO A 95 -3.86 -7.13 -13.68
CA PRO A 95 -2.98 -8.10 -14.33
C PRO A 95 -1.61 -7.51 -14.70
N ASP A 96 -1.54 -6.21 -14.99
CA ASP A 96 -0.31 -5.50 -15.34
C ASP A 96 -0.48 -3.97 -15.16
N GLU A 97 0.63 -3.24 -15.22
CA GLU A 97 0.68 -1.77 -15.13
C GLU A 97 -0.14 -1.10 -16.24
N LYS A 98 -0.08 -1.64 -17.46
CA LYS A 98 -0.80 -1.11 -18.62
C LYS A 98 -2.30 -1.10 -18.38
N SER A 99 -2.83 -2.14 -17.76
CA SER A 99 -4.25 -2.24 -17.41
C SER A 99 -4.67 -1.21 -16.37
N VAL A 100 -3.78 -0.85 -15.43
CA VAL A 100 -4.03 0.24 -14.48
C VAL A 100 -4.07 1.58 -15.21
N VAL A 101 -3.10 1.85 -16.08
CA VAL A 101 -3.04 3.10 -16.87
C VAL A 101 -4.25 3.26 -17.78
N ILE A 102 -4.67 2.18 -18.47
CA ILE A 102 -5.87 2.20 -19.32
C ILE A 102 -7.12 2.54 -18.49
N LYS A 103 -7.25 1.98 -17.28
CA LYS A 103 -8.37 2.30 -16.39
C LYS A 103 -8.39 3.77 -15.98
N VAL A 104 -7.23 4.39 -15.76
CA VAL A 104 -7.13 5.83 -15.44
C VAL A 104 -7.49 6.68 -16.67
N ARG A 105 -6.93 6.34 -17.84
CA ARG A 105 -7.24 7.02 -19.11
C ARG A 105 -8.72 6.97 -19.46
N ASP A 106 -9.39 5.85 -19.18
CA ASP A 106 -10.81 5.66 -19.52
C ASP A 106 -11.76 6.16 -18.40
N SER A 107 -11.24 6.88 -17.40
CA SER A 107 -12.02 7.37 -16.26
C SER A 107 -12.49 8.81 -16.41
N ASP A 108 -13.52 9.20 -15.65
CA ASP A 108 -14.02 10.59 -15.60
C ASP A 108 -13.01 11.60 -15.00
N TYR A 109 -11.88 11.13 -14.49
CA TYR A 109 -10.81 11.94 -13.91
C TYR A 109 -9.52 11.91 -14.73
N ALA A 110 -9.56 11.40 -15.97
CA ALA A 110 -8.41 11.31 -16.86
C ALA A 110 -7.72 12.68 -17.05
N ASP A 111 -8.50 13.75 -17.20
CA ASP A 111 -8.02 15.13 -17.39
C ASP A 111 -7.09 15.65 -16.26
N LEU A 112 -7.02 14.98 -15.10
CA LEU A 112 -6.06 15.31 -14.05
C LEU A 112 -4.62 14.87 -14.38
N PHE A 113 -4.43 14.06 -15.43
CA PHE A 113 -3.17 13.41 -15.79
C PHE A 113 -2.71 13.70 -17.24
N GLU A 114 -3.44 14.54 -17.98
CA GLU A 114 -3.12 14.95 -19.37
C GLU A 114 -2.24 16.20 -19.47
#